data_AF-A0A2S2P9D7-F1
#
_entry.id   AF-A0A2S2P9D7-F1
#
_cell.length_a   1.000
_cell.length_b   1.000
_cell.length_c   1.000
_cell.angle_alpha   90.00
_cell.angle_beta   90.00
_cell.angle_gamma   90.00
#
_symmetry.space_group_name_H-M   'P 1'
#
loop_
_entity.id
_entity.type
_entity.pdbx_description
1 polymer ?
#
loop_
_entity_poly.entity_id
_entity_poly.type
_entity_poly.pdbx_seq_one_letter_code
_entity_poly.pdbx_strand_id
1 'polypeptide(L)'
;NDSAGLMWLLRSINVHRATDLTPRCRQLYKKAMLLQKKLQNTDLSRKLFKDRLAMAQKASDNLLSDKLSKKMTVSASLFTRIQLRETHKKTNGRRFTLDEKVLSLSLYKLSPQCYRLLSKLFTLPCRRTLRSLLAKVPINTGISTVTMKVLKNNVAKLPPAQKYCSLLFDEMSISAELHYNETLDMIEGFEDYGYERT
;
A
#
# COMPACT_ATOMS: atom_id res chain seq x y z
N ASN A 1 25.33 -7.46 44.46
CA ASN A 1 25.21 -7.64 42.99
C ASN A 1 25.57 -6.35 42.27
N ASP A 2 26.85 -5.96 42.34
CA ASP A 2 27.40 -4.86 41.56
C ASP A 2 27.56 -5.32 40.12
N SER A 3 26.59 -4.92 39.33
CA SER A 3 26.36 -5.33 37.96
C SER A 3 27.45 -4.82 37.01
N ALA A 4 27.93 -5.75 36.19
CA ALA A 4 28.71 -5.71 34.95
C ALA A 4 28.94 -4.40 34.14
N GLY A 5 28.25 -3.29 34.39
CA GLY A 5 28.18 -2.13 33.50
C GLY A 5 29.48 -1.34 33.31
N LEU A 6 30.36 -1.26 34.31
CA LEU A 6 31.65 -0.55 34.24
C LEU A 6 32.84 -1.44 34.62
N MET A 7 32.65 -2.76 34.67
CA MET A 7 33.76 -3.71 34.94
C MET A 7 34.86 -3.62 33.88
N TRP A 8 34.51 -3.24 32.65
CA TRP A 8 35.49 -2.98 31.60
C TRP A 8 36.41 -1.80 31.92
N LEU A 9 35.92 -0.79 32.64
CA LEU A 9 36.68 0.41 33.03
C LEU A 9 37.69 0.09 34.14
N LEU A 10 37.38 -0.88 35.01
CA LEU A 10 38.33 -1.40 36.01
C LEU A 10 39.38 -2.30 35.35
N ARG A 11 38.95 -3.16 34.41
CA ARG A 11 39.85 -4.02 33.62
C ARG A 11 40.82 -3.23 32.74
N SER A 12 40.41 -2.09 32.20
CA SER A 12 41.30 -1.24 31.37
C SER A 12 42.46 -0.61 32.14
N ILE A 13 42.36 -0.52 33.47
CA ILE A 13 43.41 -0.04 34.37
C ILE A 13 44.04 -1.17 35.20
N ASN A 14 43.81 -2.43 34.80
CA ASN A 14 44.33 -3.64 35.44
C ASN A 14 43.95 -3.78 36.94
N VAL A 15 42.79 -3.24 37.33
CA VAL A 15 42.25 -3.33 38.69
C VAL A 15 41.01 -4.21 38.69
N HIS A 16 40.88 -5.08 39.70
CA HIS A 16 39.76 -6.03 39.77
C HIS A 16 38.66 -5.62 40.74
N ARG A 17 38.96 -4.80 41.77
CA ARG A 17 37.97 -4.36 42.76
C ARG A 17 38.00 -2.85 42.93
N ALA A 18 36.83 -2.26 43.14
CA ALA A 18 36.70 -0.82 43.41
C ALA A 18 37.42 -0.36 44.70
N THR A 19 37.75 -1.31 45.58
CA THR A 19 38.52 -1.12 46.80
C THR A 19 40.00 -0.81 46.53
N ASP A 20 40.53 -1.24 45.39
CA ASP A 20 41.97 -1.15 45.13
C ASP A 20 42.34 0.20 44.46
N LEU A 21 41.34 1.06 44.22
CA LEU A 21 41.55 2.41 43.71
C LEU A 21 41.87 3.41 44.82
N THR A 22 42.65 4.43 44.46
CA THR A 22 42.88 5.61 45.29
C THR A 22 41.55 6.30 45.65
N PRO A 23 41.46 7.03 46.78
CA PRO A 23 40.20 7.64 47.25
C PRO A 23 39.50 8.52 46.21
N ARG A 24 40.29 9.31 45.46
CA ARG A 24 39.81 10.20 44.39
C ARG A 24 39.26 9.41 43.18
N CYS A 25 39.96 8.37 42.76
CA CYS A 25 39.53 7.50 41.66
C CYS A 25 38.28 6.68 42.05
N ARG A 26 38.18 6.23 43.31
CA ARG A 26 36.98 5.57 43.84
C ARG A 26 35.77 6.51 43.82
N GLN A 27 35.95 7.79 44.16
CA GLN A 27 34.88 8.78 44.09
C GLN A 27 34.40 9.02 42.63
N LEU A 28 35.33 9.07 41.67
CA LEU A 28 35.01 9.16 40.24
C LEU A 28 34.27 7.91 39.73
N TYR A 29 34.72 6.71 40.11
CA TYR A 29 34.05 5.46 39.77
C TYR A 29 32.60 5.41 40.30
N LYS A 30 32.37 5.86 41.55
CA LYS A 30 31.02 6.00 42.11
C LYS A 30 30.15 6.98 41.30
N LYS A 31 30.69 8.13 40.90
CA LYS A 31 29.97 9.09 40.04
C LYS A 31 29.66 8.51 38.65
N ALA A 32 30.60 7.78 38.06
CA ALA A 32 30.42 7.10 36.77
C ALA A 32 29.31 6.04 36.84
N MET A 33 29.26 5.23 37.91
CA MET A 33 28.18 4.27 38.16
C MET A 33 26.81 4.97 38.29
N LEU A 34 26.74 6.08 39.02
CA LEU A 34 25.50 6.86 39.14
C LEU A 34 25.05 7.43 37.78
N LEU A 35 25.97 7.94 36.98
CA LEU A 35 25.68 8.43 35.63
C LEU A 35 25.20 7.31 34.71
N GLN A 36 25.83 6.13 34.75
CA GLN A 36 25.39 4.98 33.97
C GLN A 36 23.98 4.53 34.37
N LYS A 37 23.69 4.48 35.67
CA LYS A 37 22.35 4.15 36.17
C LYS A 37 21.31 5.18 35.72
N LYS A 38 21.65 6.47 35.75
CA LYS A 38 20.79 7.54 35.20
C LYS A 38 20.56 7.37 33.71
N LEU A 39 21.61 7.09 32.93
CA LEU A 39 21.51 6.84 31.48
C LEU A 39 20.56 5.67 31.19
N GLN A 40 20.74 4.53 31.86
CA GLN A 40 19.89 3.36 31.72
C GLN A 40 18.43 3.67 32.04
N ASN A 41 18.17 4.40 33.12
CA ASN A 41 16.82 4.82 33.48
C ASN A 41 16.21 5.75 32.43
N THR A 42 16.97 6.73 31.92
CA THR A 42 16.49 7.62 30.86
C THR A 42 16.23 6.86 29.55
N ASP A 43 17.04 5.86 29.22
CA ASP A 43 16.84 5.02 28.04
C ASP A 43 15.59 4.14 28.17
N LEU A 44 15.34 3.60 29.35
CA LEU A 44 14.13 2.85 29.65
C LEU A 44 12.90 3.75 29.51
N SER A 45 12.91 4.93 30.13
CA SER A 45 11.82 5.91 29.99
C SER A 45 11.61 6.31 28.53
N ARG A 46 12.67 6.55 27.77
CA ARG A 46 12.61 6.87 26.34
C ARG A 46 11.93 5.76 25.53
N LYS A 47 12.26 4.49 25.79
CA LYS A 47 11.59 3.34 25.15
C LYS A 47 10.11 3.31 25.49
N LEU A 48 9.75 3.43 26.77
CA LEU A 48 8.35 3.44 27.22
C LEU A 48 7.54 4.58 26.59
N PHE A 49 8.11 5.78 26.48
CA PHE A 49 7.44 6.90 25.82
C PHE A 49 7.26 6.66 24.32
N LYS A 50 8.25 6.08 23.64
CA LYS A 50 8.11 5.67 22.23
C LYS A 50 7.01 4.63 22.05
N ASP A 51 6.96 3.62 22.92
CA ASP A 51 5.95 2.57 22.85
C ASP A 51 4.54 3.13 23.12
N ARG A 52 4.40 4.00 24.12
CA ARG A 52 3.12 4.70 24.40
C ARG A 52 2.67 5.56 23.23
N LEU A 53 3.59 6.31 22.61
CA LEU A 53 3.28 7.13 21.45
C LEU A 53 2.81 6.26 20.27
N ALA A 54 3.50 5.15 20.00
CA ALA A 54 3.12 4.21 18.95
C ALA A 54 1.74 3.58 19.21
N MET A 55 1.45 3.20 20.46
CA MET A 55 0.13 2.67 20.85
C MET A 55 -0.97 3.73 20.72
N ALA A 56 -0.72 4.97 21.14
CA ALA A 56 -1.68 6.07 21.02
C ALA A 56 -1.98 6.42 19.56
N GLN A 57 -0.96 6.47 18.70
CA GLN A 57 -1.13 6.66 17.26
C GLN A 57 -2.00 5.55 16.66
N LYS A 58 -1.68 4.28 16.96
CA LYS A 58 -2.46 3.14 16.49
C LYS A 58 -3.91 3.17 16.97
N ALA A 59 -4.15 3.54 18.22
CA ALA A 59 -5.50 3.68 18.78
C ALA A 59 -6.29 4.80 18.11
N SER A 60 -5.63 5.95 17.83
CA SER A 60 -6.24 7.08 17.12
C SER A 60 -6.64 6.71 15.69
N ASP A 61 -5.74 6.06 14.94
CA ASP A 61 -6.00 5.59 13.58
C ASP A 61 -7.17 4.59 13.54
N ASN A 62 -7.19 3.65 14.50
CA ASN A 62 -8.25 2.67 14.62
C ASN A 62 -9.61 3.33 14.91
N LEU A 63 -9.65 4.30 15.83
CA LEU A 63 -10.88 5.03 16.17
C LEU A 63 -11.43 5.83 14.97
N LEU A 64 -10.54 6.50 14.23
CA LEU A 64 -10.93 7.21 13.01
C LEU A 64 -11.46 6.24 11.97
N SER A 65 -10.79 5.10 11.79
CA SER A 65 -11.20 4.08 10.82
C SER A 65 -12.57 3.44 11.15
N ASP A 66 -12.85 3.18 12.43
CA ASP A 66 -14.12 2.58 12.89
C ASP A 66 -15.30 3.57 12.76
N LYS A 67 -15.06 4.85 13.05
CA LYS A 67 -16.08 5.89 12.82
C LYS A 67 -16.38 6.07 11.32
N LEU A 68 -15.36 5.99 10.48
CA LEU A 68 -15.51 6.15 9.04
C LEU A 68 -16.23 4.96 8.39
N SER A 69 -15.92 3.74 8.82
CA SER A 69 -16.49 2.51 8.25
C SER A 69 -17.98 2.36 8.54
N LYS A 70 -18.46 2.80 9.71
CA LYS A 70 -19.87 2.67 10.11
C LYS A 70 -20.80 3.67 9.41
N LYS A 71 -20.29 4.82 8.96
CA LYS A 71 -21.12 5.93 8.45
C LYS A 71 -21.00 6.16 6.95
N MET A 72 -20.09 5.48 6.26
CA MET A 72 -19.81 5.74 4.85
C MET A 72 -19.96 4.46 4.02
N THR A 73 -20.18 4.64 2.72
CA THR A 73 -20.07 3.54 1.77
C THR A 73 -18.63 3.03 1.68
N VAL A 74 -18.46 1.80 1.21
CA VAL A 74 -17.13 1.19 1.02
C VAL A 74 -16.24 2.06 0.12
N SER A 75 -16.79 2.59 -0.97
CA SER A 75 -16.04 3.45 -1.89
C SER A 75 -15.62 4.79 -1.25
N ALA A 76 -16.52 5.43 -0.49
CA ALA A 76 -16.23 6.70 0.15
C ALA A 76 -15.24 6.57 1.31
N SER A 77 -15.35 5.51 2.12
CA SER A 77 -14.37 5.21 3.16
C SER A 77 -12.99 4.91 2.56
N LEU A 78 -12.93 4.15 1.45
CA LEU A 78 -11.68 3.87 0.74
C LEU A 78 -11.04 5.16 0.22
N PHE A 79 -11.81 5.99 -0.48
CA PHE A 79 -11.34 7.27 -1.01
C PHE A 79 -10.80 8.18 0.10
N THR A 80 -11.54 8.32 1.20
CA THR A 80 -11.16 9.18 2.32
C THR A 80 -9.90 8.68 3.01
N ARG A 81 -9.76 7.36 3.18
CA ARG A 81 -8.55 6.74 3.75
C ARG A 81 -7.31 7.02 2.91
N ILE A 82 -7.43 7.00 1.58
CA ILE A 82 -6.34 7.43 0.69
C ILE A 82 -5.93 8.88 0.99
N GLN A 83 -6.92 9.78 1.11
CA GLN A 83 -6.65 11.19 1.36
C GLN A 83 -5.91 11.38 2.70
N LEU A 84 -6.35 10.74 3.77
CA LEU A 84 -5.69 10.85 5.08
C LEU A 84 -4.28 10.26 5.09
N ARG A 85 -4.09 9.10 4.46
CA ARG A 85 -2.82 8.35 4.51
C ARG A 85 -1.73 8.90 3.60
N GLU A 86 -2.10 9.39 2.41
CA GLU A 86 -1.15 9.66 1.33
C GLU A 86 -0.96 11.16 1.01
N THR A 87 -1.84 12.05 1.47
CA THR A 87 -1.77 13.48 1.12
C THR A 87 -0.52 14.16 1.67
N HIS A 88 -0.09 13.82 2.89
CA HIS A 88 1.12 14.37 3.51
C HIS A 88 2.42 13.89 2.84
N LYS A 89 2.36 12.86 1.99
CA LYS A 89 3.54 12.33 1.30
C LYS A 89 3.78 13.06 -0.02
N LYS A 90 5.05 13.16 -0.39
CA LYS A 90 5.48 13.60 -1.73
C LYS A 90 4.86 12.70 -2.81
N THR A 91 4.57 13.27 -3.98
CA THR A 91 3.90 12.59 -5.10
C THR A 91 4.49 11.20 -5.43
N ASN A 92 5.81 11.09 -5.53
CA ASN A 92 6.51 9.83 -5.85
C ASN A 92 6.53 8.82 -4.68
N GLY A 93 6.29 9.29 -3.45
CA GLY A 93 6.24 8.46 -2.23
C GLY A 93 4.87 7.86 -1.95
N ARG A 94 3.84 8.23 -2.73
CA ARG A 94 2.48 7.75 -2.53
C ARG A 94 2.35 6.28 -2.94
N ARG A 95 1.59 5.51 -2.15
CA ARG A 95 1.33 4.09 -2.39
C ARG A 95 -0.17 3.81 -2.31
N PHE A 96 -0.66 3.13 -3.33
CA PHE A 96 -2.07 2.78 -3.48
C PHE A 96 -2.24 1.26 -3.53
N THR A 97 -3.23 0.74 -2.81
CA THR A 97 -3.62 -0.67 -2.87
C THR A 97 -4.35 -0.98 -4.18
N LEU A 98 -4.60 -2.27 -4.45
CA LEU A 98 -5.31 -2.68 -5.66
C LEU A 98 -6.74 -2.10 -5.69
N ASP A 99 -7.49 -2.24 -4.60
CA ASP A 99 -8.87 -1.75 -4.52
C ASP A 99 -8.95 -0.23 -4.72
N GLU A 100 -7.99 0.51 -4.15
CA GLU A 100 -7.88 1.97 -4.31
C GLU A 100 -7.65 2.36 -5.78
N LYS A 101 -6.84 1.57 -6.50
CA LYS A 101 -6.60 1.74 -7.93
C LYS A 101 -7.81 1.34 -8.76
N VAL A 102 -8.53 0.27 -8.41
CA VAL A 102 -9.75 -0.18 -9.09
C VAL A 102 -10.85 0.88 -8.95
N LEU A 103 -11.08 1.41 -7.75
CA LEU A 103 -12.01 2.51 -7.53
C LEU A 103 -11.65 3.74 -8.39
N SER A 104 -10.37 4.11 -8.40
CA SER A 104 -9.87 5.22 -9.21
C SER A 104 -10.00 4.95 -10.71
N LEU A 105 -9.84 3.68 -11.13
CA LEU A 105 -9.98 3.25 -12.50
C LEU A 105 -11.43 3.36 -12.97
N SER A 106 -12.41 2.99 -12.14
CA SER A 106 -13.83 3.17 -12.44
C SER A 106 -14.17 4.64 -12.70
N LEU A 107 -13.67 5.57 -11.87
CA LEU A 107 -13.83 7.01 -12.08
C LEU A 107 -13.17 7.48 -13.38
N TYR A 108 -11.95 7.00 -13.66
CA TYR A 108 -11.23 7.35 -14.88
C TYR A 108 -11.94 6.86 -16.15
N LYS A 109 -12.52 5.66 -16.11
CA LYS A 109 -13.27 5.09 -17.23
C LYS A 109 -14.61 5.78 -17.47
N LEU A 110 -15.24 6.28 -16.42
CA LEU A 110 -16.47 7.05 -16.54
C LEU A 110 -16.23 8.42 -17.22
N SER A 111 -15.20 9.15 -16.77
CA SER A 111 -14.82 10.42 -17.40
C SER A 111 -13.33 10.74 -17.18
N PRO A 112 -12.47 10.59 -18.21
CA PRO A 112 -11.06 10.93 -18.11
C PRO A 112 -10.81 12.42 -17.83
N GLN A 113 -11.71 13.29 -18.30
CA GLN A 113 -11.62 14.74 -18.10
C GLN A 113 -11.91 15.12 -16.65
N CYS A 114 -13.00 14.58 -16.08
CA CYS A 114 -13.33 14.75 -14.67
C CYS A 114 -12.23 14.19 -13.78
N TYR A 115 -11.71 13.00 -14.11
CA TYR A 115 -10.60 12.41 -13.37
C TYR A 115 -9.36 13.29 -13.34
N ARG A 116 -9.03 13.97 -14.45
CA ARG A 116 -7.91 14.91 -14.52
C ARG A 116 -8.11 16.10 -13.57
N LEU A 117 -9.32 16.62 -13.46
CA LEU A 117 -9.65 17.66 -12.48
C LEU A 117 -9.50 17.12 -11.05
N LEU A 118 -10.12 15.97 -10.75
CA LEU A 118 -10.07 15.35 -9.43
C LEU A 118 -8.63 15.01 -9.01
N SER A 119 -7.77 14.58 -9.93
CA SER A 119 -6.36 14.26 -9.62
C SER A 119 -5.51 15.49 -9.26
N LYS A 120 -5.98 16.69 -9.58
CA LYS A 120 -5.35 17.95 -9.14
C LYS A 120 -5.83 18.36 -7.74
N LEU A 121 -7.10 18.06 -7.42
CA LEU A 121 -7.72 18.43 -6.14
C LEU A 121 -7.45 17.40 -5.04
N PHE A 122 -7.37 16.12 -5.39
CA PHE A 122 -7.27 15.00 -4.47
C PHE A 122 -6.05 14.14 -4.76
N THR A 123 -5.59 13.44 -3.73
CA THR A 123 -4.53 12.43 -3.84
C THR A 123 -5.07 11.18 -4.52
N LEU A 124 -4.78 11.05 -5.81
CA LEU A 124 -5.22 9.93 -6.66
C LEU A 124 -4.06 9.30 -7.45
N PRO A 125 -4.19 8.03 -7.88
CA PRO A 125 -3.25 7.39 -8.79
C PRO A 125 -3.07 8.19 -10.08
N CYS A 126 -1.85 8.22 -10.64
CA CYS A 126 -1.65 8.87 -11.92
C CYS A 126 -2.26 8.03 -13.07
N ARG A 127 -2.64 8.69 -14.16
CA ARG A 127 -3.21 8.02 -15.36
C ARG A 127 -2.31 6.92 -15.91
N ARG A 128 -0.99 7.11 -15.87
CA ARG A 128 -0.01 6.09 -16.28
C ARG A 128 -0.15 4.82 -15.43
N THR A 129 -0.35 4.96 -14.12
CA THR A 129 -0.57 3.82 -13.22
C THR A 129 -1.85 3.08 -13.58
N LEU A 130 -2.93 3.81 -13.87
CA LEU A 130 -4.20 3.21 -14.27
C LEU A 130 -4.12 2.51 -15.63
N ARG A 131 -3.43 3.11 -16.61
CA ARG A 131 -3.16 2.47 -17.92
C ARG A 131 -2.33 1.20 -17.77
N SER A 132 -1.28 1.25 -16.94
CA SER A 132 -0.46 0.08 -16.64
C SER A 132 -1.26 -1.02 -15.92
N LEU A 133 -2.24 -0.66 -15.08
CA LEU A 133 -3.14 -1.64 -14.47
C LEU A 133 -4.05 -2.31 -15.51
N LEU A 134 -4.59 -1.53 -16.46
CA LEU A 134 -5.41 -2.07 -17.55
C LEU A 134 -4.62 -2.98 -18.48
N ALA A 135 -3.37 -2.63 -18.79
CA ALA A 135 -2.50 -3.43 -19.66
C ALA A 135 -2.22 -4.84 -19.12
N LYS A 136 -2.49 -5.10 -17.83
CA LYS A 136 -2.40 -6.45 -17.24
C LYS A 136 -3.58 -7.34 -17.57
N VAL A 137 -4.66 -6.80 -18.11
CA VAL A 137 -5.84 -7.55 -18.52
C VAL A 137 -5.72 -7.79 -20.02
N PRO A 138 -5.31 -9.00 -20.46
CA PRO A 138 -5.22 -9.30 -21.89
C PRO A 138 -6.62 -9.30 -22.50
N ILE A 139 -6.79 -8.57 -23.59
CA ILE A 139 -7.98 -8.60 -24.43
C ILE A 139 -7.51 -9.06 -25.79
N ASN A 140 -7.89 -10.28 -26.14
CA ASN A 140 -7.50 -10.92 -27.40
C ASN A 140 -8.77 -11.21 -28.21
N THR A 141 -8.58 -11.54 -29.48
CA THR A 141 -9.64 -12.00 -30.39
C THR A 141 -10.25 -13.32 -29.90
N GLY A 142 -11.50 -13.56 -30.29
CA GLY A 142 -12.29 -14.71 -29.84
C GLY A 142 -12.93 -14.56 -28.45
N ILE A 143 -13.27 -15.68 -27.82
CA ILE A 143 -14.04 -15.71 -26.57
C ILE A 143 -13.10 -15.57 -25.36
N SER A 144 -13.25 -14.47 -24.61
CA SER A 144 -12.49 -14.27 -23.37
C SER A 144 -12.93 -15.24 -22.27
N THR A 145 -12.06 -16.19 -21.95
CA THR A 145 -12.26 -17.17 -20.86
C THR A 145 -12.38 -16.49 -19.49
N VAL A 146 -11.66 -15.37 -19.30
CA VAL A 146 -11.73 -14.55 -18.07
C VAL A 146 -13.11 -13.95 -17.91
N THR A 147 -13.64 -13.31 -18.94
CA THR A 147 -14.99 -12.74 -18.94
C THR A 147 -16.04 -13.83 -18.71
N MET A 148 -15.93 -14.96 -19.40
CA MET A 148 -16.87 -16.07 -19.24
C MET A 148 -16.85 -16.67 -17.82
N LYS A 149 -15.68 -16.77 -17.20
CA LYS A 149 -15.54 -17.20 -15.79
C LYS A 149 -16.20 -16.22 -14.82
N VAL A 150 -16.01 -14.92 -15.04
CA VAL A 150 -16.65 -13.88 -14.23
C VAL A 150 -18.17 -13.92 -14.40
N LEU A 151 -18.69 -14.04 -15.62
CA LEU A 151 -20.12 -14.19 -15.88
C LEU A 151 -20.70 -15.42 -15.18
N LYS A 152 -20.05 -16.58 -15.31
CA LYS A 152 -20.45 -17.83 -14.64
C LYS A 152 -20.59 -17.65 -13.12
N ASN A 153 -19.62 -16.98 -12.49
CA ASN A 153 -19.64 -16.72 -11.05
C ASN A 153 -20.77 -15.77 -10.62
N ASN A 154 -21.09 -14.77 -11.44
CA ASN A 154 -22.18 -13.85 -11.17
C ASN A 154 -23.55 -14.52 -11.35
N VAL A 155 -23.72 -15.29 -12.42
CA VAL A 155 -24.98 -16.00 -12.74
C VAL A 155 -25.24 -17.17 -11.78
N ALA A 156 -24.21 -17.74 -11.16
CA ALA A 156 -24.37 -18.81 -10.17
C ALA A 156 -25.28 -18.41 -8.99
N LYS A 157 -25.32 -17.13 -8.63
CA LYS A 157 -26.15 -16.59 -7.55
C LYS A 157 -27.60 -16.29 -7.97
N LEU A 158 -27.89 -16.33 -9.27
CA LEU A 158 -29.21 -15.98 -9.80
C LEU A 158 -30.18 -17.18 -9.72
N PRO A 159 -31.48 -16.94 -9.48
CA PRO A 159 -32.53 -17.95 -9.61
C PRO A 159 -32.57 -18.55 -11.03
N PRO A 160 -33.02 -19.82 -11.21
CA PRO A 160 -33.06 -20.49 -12.51
C PRO A 160 -33.77 -19.68 -13.61
N ALA A 161 -34.88 -19.01 -13.28
CA ALA A 161 -35.64 -18.20 -14.23
C ALA A 161 -34.85 -17.00 -14.78
N GLN A 162 -33.86 -16.50 -14.04
CA GLN A 162 -33.02 -15.36 -14.44
C GLN A 162 -31.75 -15.79 -15.19
N LYS A 163 -31.57 -17.09 -15.44
CA LYS A 163 -30.41 -17.62 -16.20
C LYS A 163 -30.64 -17.68 -17.71
N TYR A 164 -31.90 -17.58 -18.14
CA TYR A 164 -32.24 -17.51 -19.56
C TYR A 164 -31.79 -16.16 -20.13
N CYS A 165 -31.04 -16.20 -21.23
CA CYS A 165 -30.62 -15.00 -21.95
C CYS A 165 -30.64 -15.27 -23.46
N SER A 166 -30.80 -14.21 -24.24
CA SER A 166 -30.65 -14.23 -25.70
C SER A 166 -29.29 -13.64 -26.04
N LEU A 167 -28.51 -14.35 -26.85
CA LEU A 167 -27.25 -13.86 -27.37
C LEU A 167 -27.53 -13.16 -28.71
N LEU A 168 -27.28 -11.86 -28.76
CA LEU A 168 -27.45 -11.02 -29.93
C LEU A 168 -26.08 -10.40 -30.22
N PHE A 169 -25.63 -10.52 -31.46
CA PHE A 169 -24.39 -9.89 -31.93
C PHE A 169 -24.65 -9.34 -33.34
N ASP A 170 -23.97 -8.25 -33.64
CA ASP A 170 -24.00 -7.54 -34.92
C ASP A 170 -22.59 -7.05 -35.21
N GLU A 171 -22.29 -6.81 -36.48
CA GLU A 171 -21.00 -6.34 -36.93
C GLU A 171 -20.96 -4.81 -36.95
N MET A 172 -19.80 -4.24 -36.63
CA MET A 172 -19.58 -2.79 -36.68
C MET A 172 -18.44 -2.50 -37.66
N SER A 173 -18.73 -1.68 -38.67
CA SER A 173 -17.69 -1.21 -39.60
C SER A 173 -16.68 -0.33 -38.85
N ILE A 174 -15.41 -0.70 -38.91
CA ILE A 174 -14.27 0.08 -38.40
C ILE A 174 -13.41 0.56 -39.57
N SER A 175 -12.55 1.57 -39.34
CA SER A 175 -11.59 2.03 -40.34
C SER A 175 -10.56 0.94 -40.63
N ALA A 176 -10.35 0.63 -41.91
CA ALA A 176 -9.33 -0.31 -42.36
C ALA A 176 -7.94 0.32 -42.25
N GLU A 177 -7.25 0.05 -41.14
CA GLU A 177 -5.88 0.51 -40.89
C GLU A 177 -5.05 -0.64 -40.31
N LEU A 178 -3.78 -0.72 -40.73
CA LEU A 178 -2.81 -1.65 -40.17
C LEU A 178 -1.99 -0.95 -39.10
N HIS A 179 -1.97 -1.51 -37.89
CA HIS A 179 -1.21 -1.01 -36.76
C HIS A 179 -0.23 -2.05 -36.26
N TYR A 180 1.01 -1.66 -36.06
CA TYR A 180 2.00 -2.52 -35.41
C TYR A 180 1.95 -2.30 -33.90
N ASN A 181 1.61 -3.35 -33.15
CA ASN A 181 1.61 -3.35 -31.70
C ASN A 181 2.97 -3.83 -31.18
N GLU A 182 3.84 -2.88 -30.80
CA GLU A 182 5.18 -3.16 -30.27
C GLU A 182 5.18 -4.05 -29.02
N THR A 183 4.11 -4.03 -28.22
CA THR A 183 4.06 -4.79 -26.96
C THR A 183 3.80 -6.27 -27.21
N LEU A 184 3.05 -6.59 -28.27
CA LEU A 184 2.70 -7.95 -28.65
C LEU A 184 3.51 -8.46 -29.85
N ASP A 185 4.36 -7.61 -30.44
CA ASP A 185 5.14 -7.89 -31.64
C ASP A 185 4.26 -8.42 -32.79
N MET A 186 3.20 -7.67 -33.09
CA MET A 186 2.13 -8.16 -33.96
C MET A 186 1.50 -7.03 -34.78
N ILE A 187 1.15 -7.34 -36.03
CA ILE A 187 0.35 -6.46 -36.89
C ILE A 187 -1.13 -6.71 -36.61
N GLU A 188 -1.84 -5.65 -36.20
CA GLU A 188 -3.28 -5.59 -35.99
C GLU A 188 -3.94 -4.90 -37.20
N GLY A 189 -5.17 -5.28 -37.54
CA GLY A 189 -5.95 -4.67 -38.62
C GLY A 189 -6.43 -5.65 -39.70
N PHE A 190 -5.87 -6.86 -39.73
CA PHE A 190 -6.43 -7.98 -40.48
C PHE A 190 -7.57 -8.66 -39.71
N GLU A 191 -8.37 -9.43 -40.41
CA GLU A 191 -9.46 -10.18 -39.81
C GLU A 191 -8.88 -11.33 -38.98
N ASP A 192 -9.32 -11.44 -37.73
CA ASP A 192 -8.76 -12.36 -36.75
C ASP A 192 -9.87 -12.91 -35.85
N TYR A 193 -10.21 -14.17 -36.06
CA TYR A 193 -11.24 -14.89 -35.31
C TYR A 193 -10.68 -15.52 -34.01
N GLY A 194 -9.39 -15.37 -33.73
CA GLY A 194 -8.67 -15.95 -32.60
C GLY A 194 -8.17 -17.38 -32.82
N TYR A 195 -8.69 -18.07 -33.83
CA TYR A 195 -8.21 -19.39 -34.29
C TYR A 195 -7.79 -19.40 -35.76
N GLU A 196 -8.16 -18.36 -36.52
CA GLU A 196 -7.84 -18.19 -37.93
C GLU A 196 -7.67 -16.69 -38.23
N ARG A 197 -6.71 -16.37 -39.11
CA ARG A 197 -6.41 -15.02 -39.58
C ARG A 197 -6.54 -14.97 -41.10
N THR A 198 -7.30 -14.00 -41.61
CA THR A 198 -7.58 -13.79 -43.03
C THR A 198 -7.14 -12.41 -43.50
#